data_AF-A0A2P6V0R2-F1
#
_entry.id   AF-A0A2P6V0R2-F1
#
_cell.length_a   1.000
_cell.length_b   1.000
_cell.length_c   1.000
_cell.angle_alpha   90.00
_cell.angle_beta   90.00
_cell.angle_gamma   90.00
#
_symmetry.space_group_name_H-M   'P 1'
#
loop_
_entity.id
_entity.type
_entity.pdbx_description
1 polymer ?
#
loop_
_entity_poly.entity_id
_entity_poly.type
_entity_poly.pdbx_seq_one_letter_code
_entity_poly.pdbx_strand_id
1 'polypeptide(L)'
;MMNGSAPGAARRARRSAPGSGLSARQRLLISAVAAALGLLSAWAWSQRTGAPAQHSLAAAATGGDAGGGTTTEQPKHLHVKPQKQQQQAAKQHAAGGQHKRGGAAQQQQQHKPAGSGVAGAGGKHEAAGAGAAHAVVHVGMEDERLWFDKLSAQACSHVEAVRVCSHRGRVAPEEGVAAGSLPAYGVLQKRGIWCYDIDFILTSDGSLLATHPSDMQAAIDAAGKGGSKDMAARSHEHPLADIRAAGADEERFPTAETLIKALAASLTEAGLLWQPSKAEGAPDYTELPVLLMDLKGPAFTAAIINAIASVAESVSAAAHVALFTTTPQQLELVQQQTQWKGPLIKAYMDREDPAPLLRVVELAPFAMLGPSIKMADSFFAAASHVGKPVLAWTVDSPGDLHRAAEAGVSAVISNRPQVLRAVLLDWRDRCSERQRRQLQAHRALRGGAAVRQAQQEGQRQRQLQPGGWP
;
A
#
# COMPACT_ATOMS: atom_id res chain seq x y z
N MET A 1 6.35 -50.76 42.47
CA MET A 1 7.42 -49.78 42.21
C MET A 1 7.19 -49.16 40.83
N MET A 2 6.46 -48.05 40.77
CA MET A 2 6.39 -47.16 39.61
C MET A 2 6.18 -45.74 40.16
N ASN A 3 7.21 -44.90 40.00
CA ASN A 3 7.19 -43.49 40.38
C ASN A 3 6.61 -42.68 39.22
N GLY A 4 5.43 -42.08 39.44
CA GLY A 4 4.88 -41.05 38.56
C GLY A 4 5.01 -39.68 39.23
N SER A 5 5.99 -38.89 38.79
CA SER A 5 6.16 -37.50 39.22
C SER A 5 5.44 -36.56 38.26
N ALA A 6 4.50 -35.77 38.78
CA ALA A 6 3.79 -34.71 38.06
C ALA A 6 4.71 -33.48 37.86
N PRO A 7 4.56 -32.70 36.77
CA PRO A 7 5.32 -31.47 36.57
C PRO A 7 4.71 -30.32 37.38
N GLY A 8 5.58 -29.60 38.09
CA GLY A 8 5.24 -28.49 38.97
C GLY A 8 4.72 -27.25 38.23
N ALA A 9 3.67 -26.66 38.80
CA ALA A 9 3.13 -25.37 38.40
C ALA A 9 4.10 -24.23 38.76
N ALA A 10 4.65 -23.56 37.75
CA ALA A 10 5.44 -22.35 37.92
C ALA A 10 4.54 -21.16 38.30
N ARG A 11 4.64 -20.70 39.55
CA ARG A 11 4.06 -19.42 40.02
C ARG A 11 4.74 -18.25 39.28
N ARG A 12 4.05 -17.66 38.29
CA ARG A 12 4.40 -16.34 37.74
C ARG A 12 4.11 -15.25 38.77
N ALA A 13 5.16 -14.59 39.25
CA ALA A 13 5.06 -13.36 40.01
C ALA A 13 4.48 -12.24 39.11
N ARG A 14 3.31 -11.72 39.47
CA ARG A 14 2.74 -10.50 38.87
C ARG A 14 3.63 -9.32 39.29
N ARG A 15 4.43 -8.80 38.35
CA ARG A 15 5.00 -7.45 38.47
C ARG A 15 3.88 -6.45 38.22
N SER A 16 3.56 -5.66 39.24
CA SER A 16 2.72 -4.47 39.15
C SER A 16 3.36 -3.48 38.17
N ALA A 17 2.55 -2.97 37.24
CA ALA A 17 2.95 -1.92 36.32
C ALA A 17 3.24 -0.62 37.10
N PRO A 18 4.24 0.18 36.67
CA PRO A 18 4.53 1.46 37.29
C PRO A 18 3.37 2.41 37.02
N GLY A 19 2.72 2.88 38.09
CA GLY A 19 1.63 3.82 38.02
C GLY A 19 2.07 5.11 37.34
N SER A 20 1.48 5.43 36.19
CA SER A 20 1.62 6.72 35.53
C SER A 20 0.91 7.79 36.38
N GLY A 21 1.66 8.37 37.32
CA GLY A 21 1.20 9.44 38.19
C GLY A 21 1.07 10.76 37.43
N LEU A 22 0.03 10.91 36.62
CA LEU A 22 -0.36 12.24 36.13
C LEU A 22 -0.82 13.07 37.34
N SER A 23 -0.18 14.23 37.53
CA SER A 23 -0.57 15.19 38.55
C SER A 23 -1.99 15.70 38.30
N ALA A 24 -2.68 16.17 39.34
CA ALA A 24 -4.03 16.70 39.22
C ALA A 24 -4.13 17.84 38.19
N ARG A 25 -3.08 18.67 38.08
CA ARG A 25 -2.97 19.72 37.05
C ARG A 25 -2.91 19.15 35.63
N GLN A 26 -2.15 18.08 35.40
CA GLN A 26 -2.08 17.45 34.07
C GLN A 26 -3.41 16.82 33.67
N ARG A 27 -4.14 16.22 34.61
CA ARG A 27 -5.50 15.70 34.34
C ARG A 27 -6.47 16.81 33.98
N LEU A 28 -6.42 17.93 34.70
CA LEU A 28 -7.26 19.10 34.42
C LEU A 28 -6.98 19.69 33.03
N LEU A 29 -5.69 19.77 32.65
CA LEU A 29 -5.28 20.30 31.35
C LEU A 29 -5.75 19.38 30.20
N ILE A 30 -5.61 18.06 30.37
CA ILE A 30 -6.07 17.07 29.39
C ILE A 30 -7.61 17.15 29.23
N SER A 31 -8.35 17.27 30.33
CA SER A 31 -9.81 17.43 30.28
C SER A 31 -10.24 18.74 29.61
N ALA A 32 -9.53 19.84 29.85
CA ALA A 32 -9.82 21.13 29.22
C ALA A 32 -9.56 21.10 27.70
N VAL A 33 -8.47 20.47 27.27
CA VAL A 33 -8.14 20.28 25.85
C VAL A 33 -9.17 19.37 25.17
N ALA A 34 -9.57 18.27 25.81
CA ALA A 34 -10.61 17.38 25.28
C ALA A 34 -11.96 18.10 25.13
N ALA A 35 -12.36 18.93 26.09
CA ALA A 35 -13.58 19.72 26.02
C ALA A 35 -13.53 20.77 24.89
N ALA A 36 -12.39 21.45 24.72
CA ALA A 36 -12.20 22.41 23.64
C ALA A 36 -12.26 21.75 22.25
N LEU A 37 -11.66 20.56 22.10
CA LEU A 37 -11.73 19.78 20.86
C LEU A 37 -13.14 19.25 20.58
N GLY A 38 -13.90 18.87 21.62
CA GLY A 38 -15.31 18.49 21.49
C GLY A 38 -16.19 19.65 21.01
N LEU A 39 -15.99 20.85 21.56
CA LEU A 39 -16.72 22.06 21.14
C LEU A 39 -16.37 22.48 19.70
N LEU A 40 -15.10 22.41 19.30
CA LEU A 40 -14.68 22.67 17.92
C LEU A 40 -15.28 21.66 16.93
N SER A 41 -15.35 20.39 17.32
CA SER A 41 -15.94 19.33 16.49
C SER A 41 -17.46 19.51 16.34
N ALA A 42 -18.16 19.85 17.43
CA ALA A 42 -19.59 20.15 17.40
C ALA A 42 -19.92 21.41 16.58
N TRP A 43 -19.09 22.45 16.68
CA TRP A 43 -19.23 23.66 15.87
C TRP A 43 -19.00 23.38 14.38
N ALA A 44 -17.96 22.63 14.03
CA ALA A 44 -17.69 22.23 12.65
C ALA A 44 -18.79 21.34 12.07
N TRP A 45 -19.39 20.46 12.88
CA TRP A 45 -20.55 19.67 12.48
C TRP A 45 -21.78 20.56 12.21
N SER A 46 -22.07 21.50 13.10
CA SER A 46 -23.19 22.44 12.98
C SER A 46 -23.12 23.27 11.69
N GLN A 47 -21.93 23.73 11.31
CA GLN A 47 -21.70 24.45 10.05
C GLN A 47 -21.91 23.58 8.80
N ARG A 48 -21.75 22.25 8.93
CA ARG A 48 -21.83 21.31 7.81
C ARG A 48 -23.26 20.83 7.53
N THR A 49 -24.12 20.80 8.55
CA THR A 49 -25.48 20.25 8.41
C THR A 49 -26.56 21.26 8.04
N GLY A 50 -26.24 22.57 7.97
CA GLY A 50 -27.16 23.58 7.42
C GLY A 50 -28.57 23.56 8.02
N ALA A 51 -28.71 23.30 9.33
CA ALA A 51 -30.02 23.28 9.97
C ALA A 51 -30.50 24.73 10.21
N PRO A 52 -31.64 25.14 9.64
CA PRO A 52 -32.20 26.46 9.95
C PRO A 52 -32.75 26.46 11.38
N ALA A 53 -32.47 27.56 12.10
CA ALA A 53 -33.08 27.83 13.39
C ALA A 53 -34.60 27.91 13.22
N GLN A 54 -35.32 26.96 13.83
CA GLN A 54 -36.78 27.04 13.93
C GLN A 54 -37.14 28.02 15.04
N HIS A 55 -37.72 29.16 14.66
CA HIS A 55 -38.49 30.00 15.57
C HIS A 55 -39.87 29.36 15.78
N SER A 56 -40.16 29.04 17.04
CA SER A 56 -41.50 28.70 17.52
C SER A 56 -42.44 29.90 17.40
N LEU A 57 -43.60 29.69 16.76
CA LEU A 57 -44.82 30.45 17.03
C LEU A 57 -45.99 29.48 17.22
N ALA A 58 -46.84 29.85 18.17
CA ALA A 58 -47.84 29.03 18.82
C ALA A 58 -49.13 28.81 18.02
N ALA A 59 -49.80 27.73 18.42
CA ALA A 59 -51.19 27.30 18.25
C ALA A 59 -52.26 28.37 17.93
N ALA A 60 -53.25 28.01 17.08
CA ALA A 60 -54.58 27.58 17.54
C ALA A 60 -55.61 27.37 16.38
N ALA A 61 -56.22 26.18 16.40
CA ALA A 61 -57.66 25.87 16.33
C ALA A 61 -58.51 25.94 15.03
N THR A 62 -59.41 24.94 14.97
CA THR A 62 -60.65 24.76 14.17
C THR A 62 -60.43 24.38 12.70
N GLY A 63 -61.11 23.43 12.06
CA GLY A 63 -62.24 22.54 12.37
C GLY A 63 -62.81 22.07 11.01
N GLY A 64 -63.58 20.97 10.98
CA GLY A 64 -64.60 20.74 9.93
C GLY A 64 -64.25 19.80 8.76
N ASP A 65 -64.63 18.54 8.93
CA ASP A 65 -65.56 17.72 8.12
C ASP A 65 -65.64 17.77 6.56
N ALA A 66 -65.79 16.53 6.05
CA ALA A 66 -66.60 16.03 4.92
C ALA A 66 -66.46 16.58 3.48
N GLY A 67 -66.19 15.63 2.57
CA GLY A 67 -67.11 15.35 1.44
C GLY A 67 -66.68 15.73 0.02
N GLY A 68 -66.67 14.72 -0.86
CA GLY A 68 -67.24 14.85 -2.21
C GLY A 68 -66.29 15.04 -3.41
N GLY A 69 -66.15 13.97 -4.21
CA GLY A 69 -66.52 13.97 -5.64
C GLY A 69 -65.63 14.65 -6.69
N THR A 70 -65.18 13.82 -7.66
CA THR A 70 -65.06 14.07 -9.12
C THR A 70 -64.27 15.31 -9.59
N THR A 71 -63.23 15.22 -10.42
CA THR A 71 -63.27 14.86 -11.85
C THR A 71 -61.85 14.76 -12.43
N THR A 72 -61.73 13.95 -13.48
CA THR A 72 -60.80 14.03 -14.62
C THR A 72 -59.93 15.29 -14.76
N GLU A 73 -58.61 15.11 -14.84
CA GLU A 73 -57.78 15.70 -15.91
C GLU A 73 -56.40 15.02 -16.00
N GLN A 74 -56.07 14.51 -17.20
CA GLN A 74 -54.75 14.02 -17.57
C GLN A 74 -53.78 15.19 -17.78
N PRO A 75 -52.56 15.18 -17.21
CA PRO A 75 -51.49 16.02 -17.71
C PRO A 75 -50.76 15.34 -18.86
N LYS A 76 -50.74 16.07 -19.97
CA LYS A 76 -50.02 15.81 -21.23
C LYS A 76 -48.57 15.39 -20.98
N HIS A 77 -48.17 14.32 -21.66
CA HIS A 77 -46.79 13.88 -21.81
C HIS A 77 -45.88 15.02 -22.28
N LEU A 78 -44.98 15.49 -21.42
CA LEU A 78 -43.82 16.26 -21.83
C LEU A 78 -42.77 15.30 -22.40
N HIS A 79 -42.58 15.40 -23.71
CA HIS A 79 -41.56 14.70 -24.49
C HIS A 79 -40.18 15.27 -24.13
N VAL A 80 -39.49 14.67 -23.16
CA VAL A 80 -38.09 14.99 -22.86
C VAL A 80 -37.20 14.18 -23.82
N LYS A 81 -36.56 14.88 -24.75
CA LYS A 81 -35.52 14.32 -25.63
C LYS A 81 -34.32 13.86 -24.77
N PRO A 82 -33.78 12.65 -24.95
CA PRO A 82 -32.57 12.24 -24.26
C PRO A 82 -31.36 13.01 -24.80
N GLN A 83 -30.63 13.62 -23.87
CA GLN A 83 -29.48 14.48 -24.08
C GLN A 83 -28.27 13.63 -24.52
N LYS A 84 -27.91 13.73 -25.80
CA LYS A 84 -26.80 13.03 -26.48
C LYS A 84 -25.38 13.52 -26.12
N GLN A 85 -25.16 14.06 -24.91
CA GLN A 85 -23.92 14.75 -24.56
C GLN A 85 -22.87 13.91 -23.81
N GLN A 86 -23.17 12.67 -23.43
CA GLN A 86 -22.25 11.87 -22.61
C GLN A 86 -21.35 10.89 -23.40
N GLN A 87 -21.51 10.77 -24.72
CA GLN A 87 -20.70 9.84 -25.55
C GLN A 87 -19.55 10.51 -26.34
N GLN A 88 -19.46 11.85 -26.38
CA GLN A 88 -18.40 12.52 -27.14
C GLN A 88 -17.11 12.76 -26.34
N ALA A 89 -17.15 12.75 -25.01
CA ALA A 89 -15.95 12.90 -24.17
C ALA A 89 -15.07 11.64 -24.15
N ALA A 90 -15.62 10.45 -24.43
CA ALA A 90 -14.86 9.20 -24.44
C ALA A 90 -14.09 8.94 -25.75
N LYS A 91 -14.45 9.59 -26.86
CA LYS A 91 -13.79 9.37 -28.16
C LYS A 91 -12.55 10.23 -28.40
N GLN A 92 -12.34 11.29 -27.63
CA GLN A 92 -11.18 12.18 -27.82
C GLN A 92 -9.92 11.73 -27.07
N HIS A 93 -10.00 10.72 -26.20
CA HIS A 93 -8.83 10.18 -25.48
C HIS A 93 -8.17 8.94 -26.14
N ALA A 94 -8.70 8.45 -27.27
CA ALA A 94 -8.20 7.24 -27.95
C ALA A 94 -7.33 7.53 -29.21
N ALA A 95 -7.11 8.78 -29.57
CA ALA A 95 -6.37 9.14 -30.78
C ALA A 95 -5.30 10.22 -30.50
N GLY A 96 -4.10 9.79 -30.13
CA GLY A 96 -2.96 10.68 -30.03
C GLY A 96 -1.69 9.98 -29.55
N GLY A 97 -0.75 9.72 -30.45
CA GLY A 97 0.63 9.39 -30.08
C GLY A 97 1.30 8.20 -30.78
N GLN A 98 1.16 8.04 -32.10
CA GLN A 98 2.16 7.25 -32.85
C GLN A 98 3.44 8.09 -33.01
N HIS A 99 4.37 7.96 -32.06
CA HIS A 99 5.76 8.34 -32.29
C HIS A 99 6.57 7.11 -32.69
N LYS A 100 7.03 7.12 -33.95
CA LYS A 100 8.03 6.20 -34.50
C LYS A 100 9.27 6.19 -33.60
N ARG A 101 9.60 5.04 -33.01
CA ARG A 101 10.95 4.72 -32.54
C ARG A 101 11.50 3.59 -33.39
N GLY A 102 12.63 3.86 -34.06
CA GLY A 102 13.37 2.90 -34.86
C GLY A 102 13.88 1.75 -34.00
N GLY A 103 13.66 0.53 -34.48
CA GLY A 103 14.15 -0.68 -33.85
C GLY A 103 15.63 -0.90 -34.15
N ALA A 104 16.43 -1.01 -33.08
CA ALA A 104 17.68 -1.76 -33.12
C ALA A 104 17.38 -3.15 -32.56
N ALA A 105 17.33 -4.15 -33.45
CA ALA A 105 17.18 -5.54 -33.08
C ALA A 105 18.51 -6.06 -32.51
N GLN A 106 18.53 -6.39 -31.21
CA GLN A 106 19.64 -7.08 -30.59
C GLN A 106 19.33 -8.59 -30.58
N GLN A 107 19.97 -9.30 -31.50
CA GLN A 107 19.93 -10.76 -31.62
C GLN A 107 20.64 -11.37 -30.40
N GLN A 108 19.89 -11.98 -29.48
CA GLN A 108 20.46 -12.83 -28.43
C GLN A 108 20.65 -14.24 -28.99
N GLN A 109 21.92 -14.61 -29.24
CA GLN A 109 22.33 -15.98 -29.53
C GLN A 109 22.23 -16.83 -28.27
N GLN A 110 21.54 -17.96 -28.38
CA GLN A 110 21.43 -18.99 -27.35
C GLN A 110 22.73 -19.79 -27.29
N HIS A 111 23.47 -19.68 -26.17
CA HIS A 111 24.54 -20.62 -25.85
C HIS A 111 23.99 -21.76 -24.97
N LYS A 112 24.12 -22.97 -25.50
CA LYS A 112 23.86 -24.25 -24.83
C LYS A 112 25.14 -24.70 -24.11
N PRO A 113 25.14 -25.03 -22.81
CA PRO A 113 26.22 -25.82 -22.24
C PRO A 113 25.79 -27.28 -22.08
N ALA A 114 26.60 -28.16 -22.67
CA ALA A 114 26.70 -29.56 -22.30
C ALA A 114 27.85 -29.72 -21.30
N GLY A 115 27.74 -30.66 -20.35
CA GLY A 115 28.89 -31.14 -19.59
C GLY A 115 28.59 -31.52 -18.15
N SER A 116 28.07 -32.73 -17.96
CA SER A 116 28.09 -33.46 -16.68
C SER A 116 29.49 -33.99 -16.39
N GLY A 117 29.98 -33.80 -15.16
CA GLY A 117 31.21 -34.40 -14.64
C GLY A 117 31.08 -34.70 -13.15
N VAL A 118 31.48 -35.92 -12.77
CA VAL A 118 31.21 -36.62 -11.50
C VAL A 118 32.43 -36.57 -10.56
N ALA A 119 32.13 -36.61 -9.25
CA ALA A 119 32.90 -37.08 -8.08
C ALA A 119 34.07 -36.24 -7.49
N GLY A 120 34.02 -36.14 -6.15
CA GLY A 120 35.14 -35.76 -5.27
C GLY A 120 34.69 -35.60 -3.82
N ALA A 121 34.93 -36.62 -3.00
CA ALA A 121 34.62 -36.65 -1.57
C ALA A 121 35.75 -36.07 -0.70
N GLY A 122 35.39 -35.51 0.45
CA GLY A 122 36.24 -35.43 1.65
C GLY A 122 36.80 -34.06 1.99
N GLY A 123 36.40 -33.49 3.14
CA GLY A 123 37.05 -32.28 3.69
C GLY A 123 36.38 -31.68 4.92
N LYS A 124 36.80 -32.15 6.09
CA LYS A 124 36.91 -31.52 7.42
C LYS A 124 36.20 -30.17 7.67
N HIS A 125 35.38 -30.15 8.72
CA HIS A 125 34.81 -28.96 9.35
C HIS A 125 35.89 -28.08 9.99
N GLU A 126 36.12 -26.91 9.41
CA GLU A 126 36.84 -25.78 10.00
C GLU A 126 35.86 -24.69 10.48
N ALA A 127 36.36 -23.89 11.40
CA ALA A 127 35.64 -22.96 12.26
C ALA A 127 34.83 -21.88 11.53
N ALA A 128 33.75 -21.45 12.18
CA ALA A 128 32.84 -20.40 11.76
C ALA A 128 33.56 -19.03 11.57
N GLY A 129 34.07 -18.81 10.36
CA GLY A 129 34.41 -17.48 9.86
C GLY A 129 33.14 -16.74 9.47
N ALA A 130 33.07 -15.45 9.80
CA ALA A 130 32.03 -14.54 9.31
C ALA A 130 31.99 -14.64 7.77
N GLY A 131 31.01 -15.36 7.24
CA GLY A 131 30.89 -15.64 5.83
C GLY A 131 30.75 -14.34 5.07
N ALA A 132 31.67 -14.08 4.14
CA ALA A 132 31.48 -13.07 3.12
C ALA A 132 30.20 -13.43 2.37
N ALA A 133 29.12 -12.71 2.64
CA ALA A 133 27.89 -12.84 1.89
C ALA A 133 28.22 -12.58 0.42
N HIS A 134 28.20 -13.63 -0.39
CA HIS A 134 28.38 -13.51 -1.83
C HIS A 134 27.31 -12.53 -2.33
N ALA A 135 27.74 -11.40 -2.88
CA ALA A 135 26.84 -10.48 -3.55
C ALA A 135 26.16 -11.24 -4.69
N VAL A 136 24.85 -11.43 -4.57
CA VAL A 136 24.05 -11.95 -5.67
C VAL A 136 23.94 -10.82 -6.68
N VAL A 137 24.77 -10.89 -7.73
CA VAL A 137 24.69 -9.93 -8.84
C VAL A 137 23.40 -10.24 -9.61
N HIS A 138 22.38 -9.42 -9.39
CA HIS A 138 21.15 -9.50 -10.17
C HIS A 138 21.39 -8.93 -11.57
N VAL A 139 21.34 -9.79 -12.58
CA VAL A 139 21.57 -9.38 -13.98
C VAL A 139 20.63 -8.23 -14.36
N GLY A 140 21.22 -7.15 -14.86
CA GLY A 140 20.49 -5.96 -15.33
C GLY A 140 19.91 -5.08 -14.22
N MET A 141 20.43 -5.13 -12.99
CA MET A 141 20.25 -4.06 -12.02
C MET A 141 21.51 -3.21 -11.91
N GLU A 142 21.30 -1.93 -11.58
CA GLU A 142 22.37 -1.05 -11.13
C GLU A 142 23.04 -1.62 -9.87
N ASP A 143 24.27 -1.20 -9.60
CA ASP A 143 24.98 -1.59 -8.37
C ASP A 143 24.24 -1.03 -7.15
N GLU A 144 23.59 -1.90 -6.39
CA GLU A 144 22.84 -1.51 -5.20
C GLU A 144 23.73 -0.92 -4.10
N ARG A 145 25.03 -1.27 -4.09
CA ARG A 145 25.98 -0.75 -3.09
C ARG A 145 26.29 0.72 -3.33
N LEU A 146 26.43 1.10 -4.60
CA LEU A 146 26.62 2.50 -4.99
C LEU A 146 25.51 3.39 -4.44
N TRP A 147 24.27 2.90 -4.45
CA TRP A 147 23.11 3.63 -3.95
C TRP A 147 22.98 3.56 -2.44
N PHE A 148 23.30 2.43 -1.81
CA PHE A 148 23.37 2.33 -0.35
C PHE A 148 24.36 3.33 0.27
N ASP A 149 25.53 3.52 -0.35
CA ASP A 149 26.55 4.43 0.15
C ASP A 149 26.10 5.90 0.11
N LYS A 150 25.13 6.22 -0.74
CA LYS A 150 24.48 7.55 -0.83
C LYS A 150 23.28 7.70 0.10
N LEU A 151 22.84 6.63 0.76
CA LEU A 151 21.66 6.65 1.63
C LEU A 151 21.93 7.47 2.90
N SER A 152 21.09 8.47 3.16
CA SER A 152 21.18 9.35 4.32
C SER A 152 20.92 8.58 5.63
N ALA A 153 21.34 9.15 6.76
CA ALA A 153 21.07 8.54 8.07
C ALA A 153 19.56 8.45 8.37
N GLN A 154 18.79 9.46 7.94
CA GLN A 154 17.34 9.49 8.10
C GLN A 154 16.68 8.41 7.23
N ALA A 155 17.06 8.31 5.95
CA ALA A 155 16.58 7.23 5.09
C ALA A 155 16.96 5.85 5.64
N CYS A 156 18.15 5.71 6.24
CA CYS A 156 18.57 4.48 6.92
C CYS A 156 17.66 4.07 8.10
N SER A 157 17.11 5.03 8.85
CA SER A 157 16.12 4.71 9.89
C SER A 157 14.75 4.34 9.32
N HIS A 158 14.48 4.75 8.08
CA HIS A 158 13.18 4.57 7.42
C HIS A 158 13.10 3.29 6.60
N VAL A 159 14.20 2.83 5.99
CA VAL A 159 14.24 1.60 5.17
C VAL A 159 13.75 0.34 5.90
N GLU A 160 13.81 0.33 7.23
CA GLU A 160 13.24 -0.75 8.07
C GLU A 160 11.71 -0.86 7.92
N ALA A 161 11.03 0.27 7.69
CA ALA A 161 9.57 0.35 7.56
C ALA A 161 9.08 0.29 6.11
N VAL A 162 9.92 0.62 5.12
CA VAL A 162 9.52 0.59 3.69
C VAL A 162 9.06 -0.82 3.31
N ARG A 163 7.93 -0.94 2.62
CA ARG A 163 7.44 -2.22 2.09
C ARG A 163 7.56 -2.30 0.58
N VAL A 164 7.53 -3.52 0.05
CA VAL A 164 7.46 -3.77 -1.40
C VAL A 164 6.10 -4.36 -1.73
N CYS A 165 5.43 -3.75 -2.70
CA CYS A 165 4.20 -4.20 -3.33
C CYS A 165 4.52 -4.76 -4.72
N SER A 166 3.85 -5.85 -5.11
CA SER A 166 3.97 -6.40 -6.46
C SER A 166 3.03 -5.68 -7.43
N HIS A 167 3.59 -5.07 -8.47
CA HIS A 167 2.84 -4.51 -9.59
C HIS A 167 2.31 -5.65 -10.47
N ARG A 168 1.00 -5.69 -10.66
CA ARG A 168 0.25 -6.68 -11.46
C ARG A 168 0.46 -8.13 -11.03
N GLY A 169 0.80 -8.35 -9.76
CA GLY A 169 1.14 -9.69 -9.27
C GLY A 169 2.35 -10.28 -9.98
N ARG A 170 3.28 -9.44 -10.48
CA ARG A 170 4.53 -9.90 -11.07
C ARG A 170 5.37 -10.64 -10.05
N VAL A 171 5.96 -11.73 -10.52
CA VAL A 171 6.96 -12.53 -9.82
C VAL A 171 8.23 -12.59 -10.67
N ALA A 172 9.33 -13.03 -10.05
CA ALA A 172 10.56 -13.29 -10.77
C ALA A 172 10.34 -14.43 -11.79
N PRO A 173 10.82 -14.33 -13.04
CA PRO A 173 10.57 -15.33 -14.08
C PRO A 173 10.99 -16.76 -13.70
N GLU A 174 12.04 -16.90 -12.90
CA GLU A 174 12.57 -18.17 -12.41
C GLU A 174 11.61 -18.94 -11.48
N GLU A 175 10.58 -18.27 -10.95
CA GLU A 175 9.54 -18.93 -10.13
C GLU A 175 8.61 -19.79 -11.00
N GLY A 176 8.64 -19.66 -12.33
CA GLY A 176 7.91 -20.53 -13.25
C GLY A 176 6.39 -20.39 -13.20
N VAL A 177 5.87 -19.35 -12.55
CA VAL A 177 4.43 -19.04 -12.45
C VAL A 177 4.10 -17.75 -13.19
N ALA A 178 2.92 -17.69 -13.81
CA ALA A 178 2.50 -16.52 -14.58
C ALA A 178 2.20 -15.33 -13.66
N ALA A 179 2.63 -14.13 -14.04
CA ALA A 179 2.29 -12.90 -13.32
C ALA A 179 0.77 -12.71 -13.22
N GLY A 180 0.28 -12.24 -12.07
CA GLY A 180 -1.15 -12.01 -11.81
C GLY A 180 -1.99 -13.26 -11.56
N SER A 181 -1.40 -14.46 -11.69
CA SER A 181 -2.08 -15.73 -11.42
C SER A 181 -2.28 -15.99 -9.92
N LEU A 182 -3.26 -16.82 -9.57
CA LEU A 182 -3.48 -17.24 -8.18
C LEU A 182 -2.21 -17.86 -7.53
N PRO A 183 -1.47 -18.77 -8.20
CA PRO A 183 -0.20 -19.28 -7.68
C PRO A 183 0.88 -18.20 -7.46
N ALA A 184 0.93 -17.15 -8.29
CA ALA A 184 1.91 -16.09 -8.14
C ALA A 184 1.75 -15.34 -6.81
N TYR A 185 0.53 -15.13 -6.32
CA TYR A 185 0.32 -14.54 -5.00
C TYR A 185 0.86 -15.43 -3.88
N GLY A 186 0.69 -16.75 -3.98
CA GLY A 186 1.29 -17.69 -3.02
C GLY A 186 2.82 -17.63 -3.00
N VAL A 187 3.45 -17.45 -4.18
CA VAL A 187 4.90 -17.21 -4.28
C VAL A 187 5.30 -15.89 -3.61
N LEU A 188 4.59 -14.80 -3.89
CA LEU A 188 4.86 -13.49 -3.30
C LEU A 188 4.76 -13.51 -1.76
N GLN A 189 3.73 -14.15 -1.22
CA GLN A 189 3.52 -14.30 0.23
C GLN A 189 4.65 -15.07 0.90
N LYS A 190 5.10 -16.19 0.31
CA LYS A 190 6.28 -16.96 0.78
C LYS A 190 7.56 -16.12 0.77
N ARG A 191 7.63 -15.12 -0.12
CA ARG A 191 8.71 -14.13 -0.18
C ARG A 191 8.47 -12.93 0.72
N GLY A 192 7.44 -12.92 1.57
CA GLY A 192 7.13 -11.84 2.49
C GLY A 192 6.63 -10.57 1.80
N ILE A 193 5.99 -10.69 0.65
CA ILE A 193 5.33 -9.60 -0.09
C ILE A 193 3.82 -9.79 0.03
N TRP A 194 3.16 -8.85 0.71
CA TRP A 194 1.74 -8.94 1.09
C TRP A 194 0.90 -7.77 0.55
N CYS A 195 1.44 -7.02 -0.40
CA CYS A 195 0.79 -5.88 -1.04
C CYS A 195 0.81 -6.07 -2.55
N TYR A 196 -0.34 -5.86 -3.21
CA TYR A 196 -0.51 -6.14 -4.64
C TYR A 196 -1.21 -4.99 -5.32
N ASP A 197 -0.60 -4.41 -6.34
CA ASP A 197 -1.22 -3.39 -7.19
C ASP A 197 -1.75 -4.04 -8.46
N ILE A 198 -3.07 -4.14 -8.60
CA ILE A 198 -3.71 -4.95 -9.65
C ILE A 198 -4.68 -4.08 -10.46
N ASP A 199 -4.53 -4.15 -11.77
CA ASP A 199 -5.47 -3.57 -12.72
C ASP A 199 -6.71 -4.47 -12.87
N PHE A 200 -7.88 -3.86 -13.07
CA PHE A 200 -9.12 -4.60 -13.30
C PHE A 200 -9.84 -4.11 -14.55
N ILE A 201 -10.31 -5.06 -15.36
CA ILE A 201 -11.03 -4.79 -16.62
C ILE A 201 -12.41 -5.46 -16.61
N LEU A 202 -13.39 -4.80 -17.23
CA LEU A 202 -14.79 -5.24 -17.29
C LEU A 202 -15.05 -6.04 -18.57
N THR A 203 -15.76 -7.15 -18.45
CA THR A 203 -16.30 -7.93 -19.59
C THR A 203 -17.73 -7.50 -19.93
N SER A 204 -18.23 -7.88 -21.11
CA SER A 204 -19.58 -7.44 -21.55
C SER A 204 -20.73 -8.03 -20.72
N ASP A 205 -20.49 -9.16 -20.05
CA ASP A 205 -21.44 -9.80 -19.12
C ASP A 205 -21.30 -9.30 -17.66
N GLY A 206 -20.48 -8.26 -17.43
CA GLY A 206 -20.33 -7.61 -16.13
C GLY A 206 -19.29 -8.24 -15.21
N SER A 207 -18.59 -9.29 -15.66
CA SER A 207 -17.48 -9.87 -14.90
C SER A 207 -16.28 -8.93 -14.83
N LEU A 208 -15.59 -8.91 -13.69
CA LEU A 208 -14.41 -8.07 -13.49
C LEU A 208 -13.16 -8.96 -13.41
N LEU A 209 -12.27 -8.86 -14.39
CA LEU A 209 -11.03 -9.64 -14.47
C LEU A 209 -9.85 -8.88 -13.86
N ALA A 210 -9.07 -9.56 -13.02
CA ALA A 210 -7.86 -9.06 -12.39
C ALA A 210 -6.68 -9.16 -13.36
N THR A 211 -6.54 -8.19 -14.26
CA THR A 211 -5.45 -8.15 -15.24
C THR A 211 -5.31 -6.77 -15.87
N HIS A 212 -4.09 -6.44 -16.30
CA HIS A 212 -3.91 -5.36 -17.27
C HIS A 212 -4.28 -5.83 -18.68
N PRO A 213 -4.84 -4.95 -19.54
CA PRO A 213 -5.15 -5.30 -20.93
C PRO A 213 -3.96 -5.91 -21.70
N SER A 214 -2.76 -5.36 -21.54
CA SER A 214 -1.58 -5.86 -22.27
C SER A 214 -1.15 -7.27 -21.86
N ASP A 215 -1.23 -7.59 -20.56
CA ASP A 215 -0.82 -8.90 -20.05
C ASP A 215 -1.83 -9.98 -20.49
N MET A 216 -3.13 -9.63 -20.55
CA MET A 216 -4.16 -10.51 -21.09
C MET A 216 -4.03 -10.71 -22.61
N GLN A 217 -3.80 -9.63 -23.37
CA GLN A 217 -3.62 -9.75 -24.83
C GLN A 217 -2.43 -10.63 -25.17
N ALA A 218 -1.29 -10.46 -24.48
CA ALA A 218 -0.11 -11.28 -24.69
C ALA A 218 -0.38 -12.78 -24.43
N ALA A 219 -1.25 -13.11 -23.47
CA ALA A 219 -1.63 -14.50 -23.23
C ALA A 219 -2.57 -15.06 -24.29
N ILE A 220 -3.55 -14.27 -24.75
CA ILE A 220 -4.43 -14.64 -25.87
C ILE A 220 -3.61 -14.89 -27.14
N ASP A 221 -2.66 -13.99 -27.44
CA ASP A 221 -1.78 -14.12 -28.59
C ASP A 221 -0.91 -15.38 -28.50
N ALA A 222 -0.34 -15.65 -27.31
CA ALA A 222 0.47 -16.84 -27.06
C ALA A 222 -0.32 -18.15 -27.13
N ALA A 223 -1.63 -18.12 -26.80
CA ALA A 223 -2.48 -19.29 -26.89
C ALA A 223 -2.79 -19.70 -28.35
N GLY A 224 -2.72 -18.75 -29.29
CA GLY A 224 -2.95 -19.02 -30.72
C GLY A 224 -4.38 -19.45 -31.05
N LYS A 225 -5.35 -19.24 -30.16
CA LYS A 225 -6.74 -19.74 -30.27
C LYS A 225 -7.67 -18.83 -31.09
N GLY A 226 -7.12 -17.94 -31.91
CA GLY A 226 -7.91 -17.09 -32.81
C GLY A 226 -8.63 -15.90 -32.15
N GLY A 227 -8.13 -15.41 -31.00
CA GLY A 227 -8.63 -14.17 -30.41
C GLY A 227 -8.43 -12.96 -31.32
N SER A 228 -9.34 -11.99 -31.27
CA SER A 228 -9.16 -10.72 -31.98
C SER A 228 -7.90 -10.01 -31.49
N LYS A 229 -7.19 -9.37 -32.43
CA LYS A 229 -6.26 -8.29 -32.07
C LYS A 229 -7.08 -7.27 -31.27
N ASP A 230 -6.59 -6.87 -30.10
CA ASP A 230 -7.24 -5.92 -29.20
C ASP A 230 -8.44 -6.45 -28.40
N MET A 231 -8.68 -7.76 -28.36
CA MET A 231 -9.71 -8.36 -27.49
C MET A 231 -9.60 -7.85 -26.05
N ALA A 232 -8.38 -7.69 -25.52
CA ALA A 232 -8.19 -7.22 -24.16
C ALA A 232 -8.53 -5.74 -23.94
N ALA A 233 -8.18 -4.88 -24.90
CA ALA A 233 -8.52 -3.46 -24.87
C ALA A 233 -10.03 -3.24 -24.99
N ARG A 234 -10.72 -4.16 -25.66
CA ARG A 234 -12.18 -4.16 -25.85
C ARG A 234 -12.88 -5.25 -25.02
N SER A 235 -12.31 -5.62 -23.88
CA SER A 235 -12.86 -6.67 -23.01
C SER A 235 -14.35 -6.46 -22.69
N HIS A 236 -14.79 -5.21 -22.53
CA HIS A 236 -16.18 -4.84 -22.29
C HIS A 236 -17.15 -5.12 -23.46
N GLU A 237 -16.65 -5.54 -24.62
CA GLU A 237 -17.44 -5.98 -25.77
C GLU A 237 -17.52 -7.52 -25.88
N HIS A 238 -16.78 -8.25 -25.05
CA HIS A 238 -16.69 -9.70 -25.08
C HIS A 238 -17.14 -10.30 -23.74
N PRO A 239 -18.03 -11.33 -23.73
CA PRO A 239 -18.39 -12.00 -22.50
C PRO A 239 -17.19 -12.78 -21.94
N LEU A 240 -17.22 -13.10 -20.66
CA LEU A 240 -16.12 -13.80 -20.01
C LEU A 240 -15.82 -15.14 -20.71
N ALA A 241 -16.86 -15.87 -21.11
CA ALA A 241 -16.73 -17.15 -21.80
C ALA A 241 -15.87 -17.07 -23.07
N ASP A 242 -16.03 -16.01 -23.88
CA ASP A 242 -15.26 -15.81 -25.11
C ASP A 242 -13.79 -15.48 -24.80
N ILE A 243 -13.56 -14.65 -23.78
CA ILE A 243 -12.21 -14.31 -23.30
C ILE A 243 -11.49 -15.56 -22.77
N ARG A 244 -12.20 -16.43 -22.04
CA ARG A 244 -11.66 -17.73 -21.58
C ARG A 244 -11.33 -18.64 -22.76
N ALA A 245 -12.23 -18.75 -23.75
CA ALA A 245 -12.02 -19.56 -24.95
C ALA A 245 -10.79 -19.10 -25.75
N ALA A 246 -10.52 -17.78 -25.76
CA ALA A 246 -9.34 -17.18 -26.40
C ALA A 246 -8.01 -17.45 -25.67
N GLY A 247 -8.03 -18.06 -24.47
CA GLY A 247 -6.83 -18.49 -23.76
C GLY A 247 -6.50 -17.68 -22.49
N ALA A 248 -7.36 -16.75 -22.08
CA ALA A 248 -7.22 -16.11 -20.78
C ALA A 248 -7.87 -16.99 -19.69
N ASP A 249 -7.20 -18.03 -19.22
CA ASP A 249 -7.73 -18.95 -18.21
C ASP A 249 -7.92 -18.32 -16.82
N GLU A 250 -8.75 -18.95 -15.97
CA GLU A 250 -9.10 -18.43 -14.64
C GLU A 250 -7.93 -18.44 -13.65
N GLU A 251 -7.04 -19.42 -13.75
CA GLU A 251 -5.88 -19.52 -12.87
C GLU A 251 -4.94 -18.32 -13.07
N ARG A 252 -4.72 -17.94 -14.33
CA ARG A 252 -3.87 -16.81 -14.73
C ARG A 252 -4.55 -15.46 -14.61
N PHE A 253 -5.85 -15.39 -14.88
CA PHE A 253 -6.62 -14.15 -14.88
C PHE A 253 -7.89 -14.32 -14.04
N PRO A 254 -7.78 -14.37 -12.70
CA PRO A 254 -8.92 -14.59 -11.84
C PRO A 254 -9.92 -13.43 -11.93
N THR A 255 -11.18 -13.68 -11.57
CA THR A 255 -12.11 -12.58 -11.35
C THR A 255 -11.72 -11.81 -10.08
N ALA A 256 -12.20 -10.58 -9.93
CA ALA A 256 -12.02 -9.81 -8.69
C ALA A 256 -12.59 -10.55 -7.48
N GLU A 257 -13.72 -11.22 -7.64
CA GLU A 257 -14.32 -12.04 -6.58
C GLU A 257 -13.38 -13.16 -6.13
N THR A 258 -12.88 -13.95 -7.08
CA THR A 258 -11.95 -15.05 -6.82
C THR A 258 -10.68 -14.54 -6.14
N LEU A 259 -10.10 -13.43 -6.61
CA LEU A 259 -8.88 -12.86 -6.04
C LEU A 259 -9.10 -12.34 -4.61
N ILE A 260 -10.19 -11.62 -4.34
CA ILE A 260 -10.49 -11.10 -2.99
C ILE A 260 -10.70 -12.24 -2.00
N LYS A 261 -11.43 -13.29 -2.40
CA LYS A 261 -11.62 -14.49 -1.57
C LYS A 261 -10.31 -15.22 -1.30
N ALA A 262 -9.47 -15.40 -2.31
CA ALA A 262 -8.15 -16.04 -2.16
C ALA A 262 -7.23 -15.23 -1.24
N LEU A 263 -7.23 -13.90 -1.36
CA LEU A 263 -6.51 -13.01 -0.47
C LEU A 263 -6.98 -13.17 0.98
N ALA A 264 -8.30 -13.06 1.22
CA ALA A 264 -8.87 -13.15 2.56
C ALA A 264 -8.56 -14.50 3.24
N ALA A 265 -8.65 -15.60 2.49
CA ALA A 265 -8.27 -16.92 2.97
C ALA A 265 -6.78 -16.97 3.37
N SER A 266 -5.89 -16.46 2.51
CA SER A 266 -4.44 -16.42 2.79
C SER A 266 -4.12 -15.57 4.03
N LEU A 267 -4.78 -14.43 4.18
CA LEU A 267 -4.61 -13.55 5.34
C LEU A 267 -5.12 -14.19 6.63
N THR A 268 -6.22 -14.94 6.55
CA THR A 268 -6.76 -15.70 7.68
C THR A 268 -5.77 -16.78 8.12
N GLU A 269 -5.25 -17.56 7.17
CA GLU A 269 -4.26 -18.60 7.43
C GLU A 269 -2.97 -18.03 8.06
N ALA A 270 -2.52 -16.86 7.59
CA ALA A 270 -1.33 -16.19 8.13
C ALA A 270 -1.57 -15.44 9.45
N GLY A 271 -2.81 -15.34 9.94
CA GLY A 271 -3.15 -14.52 11.11
C GLY A 271 -2.97 -13.02 10.88
N LEU A 272 -3.05 -12.58 9.61
CA LEU A 272 -2.86 -11.19 9.17
C LEU A 272 -4.17 -10.49 8.80
N LEU A 273 -5.30 -11.20 8.81
CA LEU A 273 -6.61 -10.60 8.57
C LEU A 273 -6.96 -9.67 9.75
N TRP A 274 -7.05 -8.38 9.47
CA TRP A 274 -7.37 -7.37 10.47
C TRP A 274 -8.80 -7.55 10.96
N GLN A 275 -8.96 -7.45 12.28
CA GLN A 275 -10.24 -7.52 12.96
C GLN A 275 -10.47 -6.20 13.68
N PRO A 276 -11.63 -5.55 13.48
CA PRO A 276 -11.96 -4.34 14.23
C PRO A 276 -11.98 -4.66 15.73
N SER A 277 -11.13 -3.99 16.52
CA SER A 277 -11.24 -4.03 17.97
C SER A 277 -12.22 -2.96 18.44
N LYS A 278 -12.91 -3.17 19.57
CA LYS A 278 -13.90 -2.21 20.11
C LYS A 278 -13.28 -0.84 20.48
N ALA A 279 -11.96 -0.72 20.50
CA ALA A 279 -11.23 0.44 21.01
C ALA A 279 -10.39 1.16 19.93
N GLU A 280 -10.26 0.63 18.72
CA GLU A 280 -9.32 1.16 17.72
C GLU A 280 -10.02 1.77 16.51
N GLY A 281 -9.38 2.82 15.97
CA GLY A 281 -9.77 3.48 14.74
C GLY A 281 -9.42 2.67 13.49
N ALA A 282 -9.22 3.36 12.36
CA ALA A 282 -8.78 2.75 11.12
C ALA A 282 -7.45 1.98 11.30
N PRO A 283 -7.22 0.88 10.54
CA PRO A 283 -5.97 0.13 10.62
C PRO A 283 -4.77 0.98 10.20
N ASP A 284 -3.58 0.62 10.69
CA ASP A 284 -2.34 1.19 10.19
C ASP A 284 -1.99 0.62 8.82
N TYR A 285 -2.31 1.39 7.79
CA TYR A 285 -2.03 1.01 6.40
C TYR A 285 -0.53 0.98 6.06
N THR A 286 0.38 1.40 6.96
CA THR A 286 1.83 1.19 6.78
C THR A 286 2.25 -0.25 7.04
N GLU A 287 1.45 -1.04 7.77
CA GLU A 287 1.78 -2.43 8.11
C GLU A 287 0.81 -3.45 7.48
N LEU A 288 -0.43 -3.04 7.24
CA LEU A 288 -1.50 -3.91 6.75
C LEU A 288 -1.24 -4.49 5.34
N PRO A 289 -1.41 -5.80 5.10
CA PRO A 289 -1.51 -6.35 3.74
C PRO A 289 -2.65 -5.71 2.95
N VAL A 290 -2.43 -5.29 1.70
CA VAL A 290 -3.48 -4.61 0.92
C VAL A 290 -3.45 -5.03 -0.55
N LEU A 291 -4.62 -5.31 -1.11
CA LEU A 291 -4.88 -5.34 -2.55
C LEU A 291 -5.27 -3.93 -3.00
N LEU A 292 -4.41 -3.29 -3.78
CA LEU A 292 -4.64 -1.99 -4.40
C LEU A 292 -5.31 -2.23 -5.75
N MET A 293 -6.55 -1.80 -5.91
CA MET A 293 -7.36 -2.01 -7.11
C MET A 293 -7.37 -0.76 -8.00
N ASP A 294 -6.89 -0.90 -9.23
CA ASP A 294 -6.99 0.11 -10.28
C ASP A 294 -8.04 -0.32 -11.33
N LEU A 295 -9.25 0.23 -11.24
CA LEU A 295 -10.33 -0.08 -12.17
C LEU A 295 -10.15 0.69 -13.48
N LYS A 296 -9.98 -0.04 -14.60
CA LYS A 296 -9.72 0.56 -15.91
C LYS A 296 -10.99 0.84 -16.70
N GLY A 297 -11.02 2.03 -17.31
CA GLY A 297 -12.03 2.41 -18.31
C GLY A 297 -13.45 2.18 -17.81
N PRO A 298 -14.27 1.36 -18.50
CA PRO A 298 -15.67 1.14 -18.14
C PRO A 298 -15.87 0.37 -16.83
N ALA A 299 -14.81 -0.17 -16.20
CA ALA A 299 -14.92 -0.84 -14.91
C ALA A 299 -15.24 0.12 -13.74
N PHE A 300 -14.93 1.41 -13.86
CA PHE A 300 -15.15 2.38 -12.78
C PHE A 300 -16.62 2.87 -12.74
N THR A 301 -17.51 2.03 -12.24
CA THR A 301 -18.95 2.34 -12.08
C THR A 301 -19.44 2.00 -10.69
N ALA A 302 -20.54 2.63 -10.26
CA ALA A 302 -21.12 2.41 -8.94
C ALA A 302 -21.54 0.95 -8.71
N ALA A 303 -22.14 0.31 -9.72
CA ALA A 303 -22.56 -1.09 -9.64
C ALA A 303 -21.37 -2.03 -9.41
N ILE A 304 -20.27 -1.84 -10.15
CA ILE A 304 -19.05 -2.65 -9.99
C ILE A 304 -18.39 -2.40 -8.63
N ILE A 305 -18.27 -1.16 -8.20
CA ILE A 305 -17.69 -0.82 -6.89
C ILE A 305 -18.52 -1.44 -5.75
N ASN A 306 -19.85 -1.42 -5.85
CA ASN A 306 -20.74 -2.07 -4.88
C ASN A 306 -20.60 -3.59 -4.88
N ALA A 307 -20.42 -4.22 -6.04
CA ALA A 307 -20.15 -5.66 -6.13
C ALA A 307 -18.82 -6.02 -5.44
N ILE A 308 -17.75 -5.25 -5.68
CA ILE A 308 -16.46 -5.42 -5.00
C ILE A 308 -16.62 -5.25 -3.48
N ALA A 309 -17.29 -4.18 -3.05
CA ALA A 309 -17.54 -3.92 -1.63
C ALA A 309 -18.28 -5.09 -0.96
N SER A 310 -19.33 -5.60 -1.61
CA SER A 310 -20.11 -6.74 -1.10
C SER A 310 -19.26 -8.00 -0.96
N VAL A 311 -18.42 -8.32 -1.94
CA VAL A 311 -17.50 -9.46 -1.84
C VAL A 311 -16.51 -9.26 -0.70
N ALA A 312 -15.84 -8.11 -0.62
CA ALA A 312 -14.85 -7.82 0.41
C ALA A 312 -15.47 -7.86 1.82
N GLU A 313 -16.69 -7.36 2.00
CA GLU A 313 -17.43 -7.46 3.26
C GLU A 313 -17.80 -8.91 3.59
N SER A 314 -18.23 -9.71 2.60
CA SER A 314 -18.63 -11.11 2.82
C SER A 314 -17.51 -12.00 3.37
N VAL A 315 -16.25 -11.63 3.13
CA VAL A 315 -15.05 -12.32 3.65
C VAL A 315 -14.27 -11.50 4.67
N SER A 316 -14.88 -10.44 5.23
CA SER A 316 -14.26 -9.56 6.24
C SER A 316 -12.92 -8.95 5.82
N ALA A 317 -12.72 -8.73 4.52
CA ALA A 317 -11.50 -8.20 3.92
C ALA A 317 -11.62 -6.74 3.47
N ALA A 318 -12.70 -6.02 3.81
CA ALA A 318 -12.92 -4.64 3.37
C ALA A 318 -11.76 -3.69 3.70
N ALA A 319 -11.10 -3.87 4.85
CA ALA A 319 -9.91 -3.09 5.23
C ALA A 319 -8.66 -3.43 4.38
N HIS A 320 -8.63 -4.58 3.72
CA HIS A 320 -7.51 -5.08 2.92
C HIS A 320 -7.69 -4.84 1.42
N VAL A 321 -8.79 -4.22 0.99
CA VAL A 321 -9.06 -3.92 -0.41
C VAL A 321 -9.15 -2.41 -0.56
N ALA A 322 -8.18 -1.82 -1.24
CA ALA A 322 -8.09 -0.38 -1.47
C ALA A 322 -8.44 -0.03 -2.91
N LEU A 323 -9.14 1.08 -3.11
CA LEU A 323 -9.53 1.55 -4.43
C LEU A 323 -8.75 2.80 -4.82
N PHE A 324 -8.10 2.78 -5.99
CA PHE A 324 -7.50 3.97 -6.58
C PHE A 324 -8.57 4.91 -7.13
N THR A 325 -8.37 6.21 -6.89
CA THR A 325 -9.10 7.26 -7.59
C THR A 325 -8.09 8.27 -8.16
N THR A 326 -8.29 8.64 -9.41
CA THR A 326 -7.43 9.58 -10.13
C THR A 326 -8.08 10.95 -10.24
N THR A 327 -9.42 11.01 -10.43
CA THR A 327 -10.16 12.26 -10.67
C THR A 327 -11.13 12.63 -9.54
N PRO A 328 -11.50 13.91 -9.39
CA PRO A 328 -12.57 14.32 -8.47
C PRO A 328 -13.91 13.63 -8.73
N GLN A 329 -14.25 13.38 -10.00
CA GLN A 329 -15.50 12.71 -10.38
C GLN A 329 -15.54 11.25 -9.92
N GLN A 330 -14.40 10.56 -9.97
CA GLN A 330 -14.28 9.20 -9.42
C GLN A 330 -14.50 9.20 -7.90
N LEU A 331 -13.88 10.15 -7.18
CA LEU A 331 -14.10 10.29 -5.74
C LEU A 331 -15.57 10.58 -5.42
N GLU A 332 -16.19 11.52 -6.14
CA GLU A 332 -17.60 11.87 -5.96
C GLU A 332 -18.52 10.67 -6.17
N LEU A 333 -18.30 9.91 -7.26
CA LEU A 333 -19.03 8.68 -7.54
C LEU A 333 -18.93 7.69 -6.38
N VAL A 334 -17.71 7.44 -5.88
CA VAL A 334 -17.49 6.53 -4.75
C VAL A 334 -18.25 7.02 -3.51
N GLN A 335 -18.10 8.29 -3.15
CA GLN A 335 -18.66 8.85 -1.91
C GLN A 335 -20.19 8.94 -1.92
N GLN A 336 -20.80 9.21 -3.09
CA GLN A 336 -22.22 9.51 -3.18
C GLN A 336 -23.07 8.34 -3.70
N GLN A 337 -22.48 7.43 -4.48
CA GLN A 337 -23.24 6.43 -5.24
C GLN A 337 -22.87 4.99 -4.89
N THR A 338 -21.97 4.78 -3.93
CA THR A 338 -21.51 3.44 -3.55
C THR A 338 -21.59 3.20 -2.04
N GLN A 339 -21.54 1.94 -1.66
CA GLN A 339 -21.45 1.46 -0.29
C GLN A 339 -19.99 1.20 0.11
N TRP A 340 -19.02 1.78 -0.61
CA TRP A 340 -17.60 1.53 -0.36
C TRP A 340 -17.19 2.00 1.03
N LYS A 341 -16.68 1.06 1.85
CA LYS A 341 -16.11 1.32 3.19
C LYS A 341 -14.61 1.03 3.28
N GLY A 342 -14.02 0.51 2.19
CA GLY A 342 -12.60 0.23 2.13
C GLY A 342 -11.75 1.51 2.03
N PRO A 343 -10.43 1.42 2.22
CA PRO A 343 -9.53 2.54 2.00
C PRO A 343 -9.57 3.08 0.56
N LEU A 344 -9.41 4.40 0.44
CA LEU A 344 -9.21 5.07 -0.84
C LEU A 344 -7.75 5.52 -1.00
N ILE A 345 -7.25 5.41 -2.21
CA ILE A 345 -5.92 5.89 -2.61
C ILE A 345 -6.08 7.04 -3.60
N LYS A 346 -5.45 8.19 -3.30
CA LYS A 346 -5.31 9.25 -4.29
C LYS A 346 -4.11 8.95 -5.19
N ALA A 347 -4.38 8.61 -6.45
CA ALA A 347 -3.33 8.42 -7.45
C ALA A 347 -2.81 9.77 -7.98
N TYR A 348 -1.50 9.85 -8.21
CA TYR A 348 -0.86 10.95 -8.95
C TYR A 348 -0.04 10.37 -10.10
N MET A 349 -0.42 10.71 -11.33
CA MET A 349 0.11 10.10 -12.53
C MET A 349 1.32 10.89 -13.06
N ASP A 350 2.30 10.22 -13.65
CA ASP A 350 3.51 10.87 -14.21
C ASP A 350 3.26 11.76 -15.44
N ARG A 351 2.08 11.66 -16.03
CA ARG A 351 1.61 12.50 -17.16
C ARG A 351 0.89 13.77 -16.72
N GLU A 352 0.72 13.98 -15.42
CA GLU A 352 0.09 15.18 -14.84
C GLU A 352 1.16 16.21 -14.43
N ASP A 353 0.75 17.26 -13.72
CA ASP A 353 1.69 18.15 -13.04
C ASP A 353 2.59 17.30 -12.11
N PRO A 354 3.93 17.36 -12.23
CA PRO A 354 4.83 16.60 -11.37
C PRO A 354 4.92 17.16 -9.93
N ALA A 355 4.37 18.35 -9.67
CA ALA A 355 4.42 19.01 -8.36
C ALA A 355 3.08 19.67 -7.95
N PRO A 356 1.96 18.92 -7.94
CA PRO A 356 0.66 19.48 -7.61
C PRO A 356 0.62 19.89 -6.15
N LEU A 357 -0.10 20.97 -5.87
CA LEU A 357 -0.31 21.43 -4.49
C LEU A 357 -1.16 20.42 -3.70
N LEU A 358 -0.64 19.97 -2.56
CA LEU A 358 -1.33 19.04 -1.67
C LEU A 358 -2.15 19.80 -0.63
N ARG A 359 -3.47 19.89 -0.84
CA ARG A 359 -4.39 20.51 0.13
C ARG A 359 -4.94 19.45 1.08
N VAL A 360 -4.61 19.55 2.36
CA VAL A 360 -5.01 18.58 3.41
C VAL A 360 -6.52 18.30 3.39
N VAL A 361 -7.36 19.33 3.19
CA VAL A 361 -8.83 19.18 3.12
C VAL A 361 -9.28 18.28 1.97
N GLU A 362 -8.61 18.35 0.81
CA GLU A 362 -8.91 17.50 -0.34
C GLU A 362 -8.41 16.07 -0.14
N LEU A 363 -7.39 15.90 0.72
CA LEU A 363 -6.81 14.61 1.02
C LEU A 363 -7.54 13.86 2.15
N ALA A 364 -8.45 14.53 2.87
CA ALA A 364 -9.17 13.95 4.00
C ALA A 364 -9.87 12.61 3.70
N PRO A 365 -10.51 12.39 2.52
CA PRO A 365 -11.17 11.12 2.19
C PRO A 365 -10.22 9.95 1.95
N PHE A 366 -8.94 10.21 1.72
CA PHE A 366 -7.98 9.18 1.31
C PHE A 366 -7.25 8.60 2.51
N ALA A 367 -7.12 7.27 2.54
CA ALA A 367 -6.29 6.58 3.51
C ALA A 367 -4.81 6.67 3.14
N MET A 368 -4.51 6.72 1.85
CA MET A 368 -3.15 6.60 1.30
C MET A 368 -2.96 7.49 0.06
N LEU A 369 -1.71 7.79 -0.27
CA LEU A 369 -1.31 8.48 -1.50
C LEU A 369 -0.52 7.51 -2.39
N GLY A 370 -0.82 7.47 -3.69
CA GLY A 370 -0.15 6.61 -4.66
C GLY A 370 0.49 7.40 -5.79
N PRO A 371 1.62 8.10 -5.56
CA PRO A 371 2.27 8.89 -6.58
C PRO A 371 3.19 8.08 -7.49
N SER A 372 3.36 8.55 -8.73
CA SER A 372 4.45 8.04 -9.53
C SER A 372 5.80 8.37 -8.88
N ILE A 373 6.79 7.47 -8.96
CA ILE A 373 8.17 7.78 -8.58
C ILE A 373 8.70 8.96 -9.38
N LYS A 374 8.19 9.23 -10.58
CA LYS A 374 8.60 10.36 -11.42
C LYS A 374 8.10 11.73 -10.96
N MET A 375 7.24 11.80 -9.94
CA MET A 375 6.83 13.08 -9.33
C MET A 375 8.05 13.83 -8.77
N ALA A 376 7.99 15.15 -8.64
CA ALA A 376 9.11 15.95 -8.17
C ALA A 376 9.48 15.66 -6.70
N ASP A 377 10.74 15.89 -6.30
CA ASP A 377 11.16 15.71 -4.90
C ASP A 377 10.41 16.66 -3.95
N SER A 378 10.05 17.86 -4.41
CA SER A 378 9.22 18.80 -3.66
C SER A 378 7.82 18.25 -3.37
N PHE A 379 7.25 17.46 -4.28
CA PHE A 379 6.00 16.76 -4.05
C PHE A 379 6.14 15.72 -2.95
N PHE A 380 7.18 14.89 -2.99
CA PHE A 380 7.41 13.88 -1.95
C PHE A 380 7.66 14.50 -0.57
N ALA A 381 8.42 15.59 -0.51
CA ALA A 381 8.61 16.36 0.71
C ALA A 381 7.26 16.84 1.27
N ALA A 382 6.40 17.44 0.43
CA ALA A 382 5.06 17.85 0.83
C ALA A 382 4.17 16.67 1.27
N ALA A 383 4.22 15.55 0.54
CA ALA A 383 3.44 14.35 0.83
C ALA A 383 3.80 13.74 2.20
N SER A 384 5.09 13.74 2.55
CA SER A 384 5.57 13.24 3.85
C SER A 384 4.97 14.02 5.04
N HIS A 385 4.63 15.30 4.84
CA HIS A 385 4.01 16.15 5.87
C HIS A 385 2.47 15.99 5.97
N VAL A 386 1.83 15.29 5.03
CA VAL A 386 0.37 15.03 5.08
C VAL A 386 0.01 14.02 6.18
N GLY A 387 0.97 13.20 6.63
CA GLY A 387 0.74 12.17 7.64
C GLY A 387 -0.07 10.98 7.13
N LYS A 388 -0.05 10.73 5.82
CA LYS A 388 -0.67 9.56 5.17
C LYS A 388 0.42 8.67 4.58
N PRO A 389 0.24 7.34 4.53
CA PRO A 389 1.18 6.46 3.86
C PRO A 389 1.31 6.82 2.38
N VAL A 390 2.55 6.83 1.89
CA VAL A 390 2.89 7.12 0.49
C VAL A 390 3.38 5.83 -0.17
N LEU A 391 2.76 5.44 -1.29
CA LEU A 391 3.03 4.21 -2.04
C LEU A 391 3.52 4.59 -3.45
N ALA A 392 4.84 4.69 -3.63
CA ALA A 392 5.40 5.17 -4.90
C ALA A 392 5.40 4.08 -5.99
N TRP A 393 5.03 4.43 -7.23
CA TRP A 393 4.99 3.48 -8.36
C TRP A 393 5.60 4.06 -9.67
N THR A 394 6.14 3.29 -10.60
CA THR A 394 6.70 1.96 -10.41
C THR A 394 8.18 2.12 -10.12
N VAL A 395 8.64 1.54 -9.01
CA VAL A 395 10.03 1.56 -8.56
C VAL A 395 10.65 0.23 -9.00
N ASP A 396 11.62 0.25 -9.90
CA ASP A 396 12.18 -0.97 -10.50
C ASP A 396 13.71 -1.08 -10.43
N SER A 397 14.37 -0.03 -9.94
CA SER A 397 15.82 0.04 -9.82
C SER A 397 16.26 0.38 -8.39
N PRO A 398 17.51 0.02 -8.00
CA PRO A 398 18.10 0.50 -6.76
C PRO A 398 18.16 2.02 -6.67
N GLY A 399 18.38 2.74 -7.77
CA GLY A 399 18.32 4.21 -7.79
C GLY A 399 16.93 4.76 -7.45
N ASP A 400 15.87 4.20 -8.02
CA ASP A 400 14.49 4.57 -7.68
C ASP A 400 14.16 4.24 -6.22
N LEU A 401 14.62 3.08 -5.73
CA LEU A 401 14.43 2.67 -4.34
C LEU A 401 15.16 3.60 -3.36
N HIS A 402 16.39 4.02 -3.70
CA HIS A 402 17.14 5.02 -2.93
C HIS A 402 16.36 6.31 -2.83
N ARG A 403 15.91 6.84 -3.97
CA ARG A 403 15.11 8.07 -4.02
C ARG A 403 13.82 7.94 -3.22
N ALA A 404 13.12 6.82 -3.34
CA ALA A 404 11.90 6.54 -2.57
C ALA A 404 12.17 6.48 -1.05
N ALA A 405 13.29 5.87 -0.63
CA ALA A 405 13.70 5.82 0.76
C ALA A 405 14.07 7.20 1.32
N GLU A 406 14.80 8.03 0.56
CA GLU A 406 15.08 9.43 0.92
C GLU A 406 13.80 10.27 1.04
N ALA A 407 12.82 9.99 0.18
CA ALA A 407 11.49 10.61 0.23
C ALA A 407 10.61 10.15 1.40
N GLY A 408 11.05 9.17 2.20
CA GLY A 408 10.28 8.67 3.35
C GLY A 408 9.00 7.91 2.96
N VAL A 409 8.94 7.28 1.77
CA VAL A 409 7.74 6.57 1.33
C VAL A 409 7.46 5.34 2.20
N SER A 410 6.19 5.00 2.43
CA SER A 410 5.82 3.84 3.24
C SER A 410 5.90 2.53 2.47
N ALA A 411 5.69 2.55 1.16
CA ALA A 411 5.87 1.41 0.29
C ALA A 411 6.29 1.81 -1.12
N VAL A 412 6.84 0.84 -1.84
CA VAL A 412 7.14 0.93 -3.27
C VAL A 412 6.39 -0.16 -4.03
N ILE A 413 5.83 0.18 -5.18
CA ILE A 413 5.17 -0.75 -6.09
C ILE A 413 6.14 -1.05 -7.23
N SER A 414 6.42 -2.33 -7.49
CA SER A 414 7.51 -2.76 -8.37
C SER A 414 7.10 -3.86 -9.34
N ASN A 415 7.63 -3.81 -10.57
CA ASN A 415 7.62 -4.92 -11.51
C ASN A 415 8.63 -6.03 -11.14
N ARG A 416 9.59 -5.76 -10.25
CA ARG A 416 10.62 -6.70 -9.79
C ARG A 416 10.59 -6.86 -8.26
N PRO A 417 9.44 -7.21 -7.67
CA PRO A 417 9.24 -7.04 -6.23
C PRO A 417 10.13 -7.96 -5.38
N GLN A 418 10.43 -9.19 -5.81
CA GLN A 418 11.39 -10.06 -5.10
C GLN A 418 12.80 -9.46 -5.06
N VAL A 419 13.25 -8.90 -6.19
CA VAL A 419 14.59 -8.34 -6.31
C VAL A 419 14.70 -7.08 -5.46
N LEU A 420 13.76 -6.15 -5.57
CA LEU A 420 13.75 -4.96 -4.72
C LEU A 420 13.62 -5.29 -3.23
N ARG A 421 12.84 -6.33 -2.88
CA ARG A 421 12.78 -6.78 -1.49
C ARG A 421 14.12 -7.31 -1.00
N ALA A 422 14.86 -8.05 -1.83
CA ALA A 422 16.20 -8.51 -1.48
C ALA A 422 17.17 -7.33 -1.26
N VAL A 423 17.16 -6.33 -2.14
CA VAL A 423 17.94 -5.09 -1.96
C VAL A 423 17.56 -4.38 -0.66
N LEU A 424 16.27 -4.23 -0.39
CA LEU A 424 15.80 -3.56 0.81
C LEU A 424 16.21 -4.28 2.09
N LEU A 425 16.21 -5.63 2.10
CA LEU A 425 16.70 -6.42 3.23
C LEU A 425 18.21 -6.23 3.44
N ASP A 426 19.01 -6.26 2.38
CA ASP A 426 20.46 -5.97 2.48
C ASP A 426 20.71 -4.55 3.02
N TRP A 427 19.96 -3.55 2.55
CA TRP A 427 20.08 -2.18 3.05
C TRP A 427 19.70 -2.05 4.52
N ARG A 428 18.66 -2.77 4.99
CA ARG A 428 18.29 -2.80 6.41
C ARG A 428 19.43 -3.33 7.26
N ASP A 429 20.01 -4.47 6.90
CA ASP A 429 21.13 -5.06 7.65
C ASP A 429 22.32 -4.10 7.77
N ARG A 430 22.68 -3.45 6.66
CA ARG A 430 23.78 -2.47 6.64
C ARG A 430 23.44 -1.20 7.42
N CYS A 431 22.21 -0.71 7.37
CA CYS A 431 21.76 0.43 8.18
C CYS A 431 21.81 0.10 9.67
N SER A 432 21.34 -1.08 10.10
CA SER A 432 21.45 -1.52 11.49
C SER A 432 22.90 -1.67 11.93
N GLU A 433 23.81 -2.12 11.05
CA GLU A 433 25.25 -2.13 11.33
C GLU A 433 25.83 -0.71 11.47
N ARG A 434 25.51 0.20 10.54
CA ARG A 434 25.93 1.60 10.58
C ARG A 434 25.51 2.27 11.89
N GLN A 435 24.27 2.06 12.32
CA GLN A 435 23.75 2.57 13.60
C GLN A 435 24.50 1.98 14.82
N ARG A 436 24.77 0.67 14.83
CA ARG A 436 25.56 0.04 15.90
C ARG A 436 26.97 0.62 16.00
N ARG A 437 27.66 0.81 14.88
CA ARG A 437 28.99 1.44 14.83
C ARG A 437 28.95 2.88 15.35
N GLN A 438 27.94 3.66 14.97
CA GLN A 438 27.74 5.03 15.48
C GLN A 438 27.52 5.06 17.00
N LEU A 439 26.68 4.16 17.53
CA LEU A 439 26.44 4.05 18.98
C LEU A 439 27.70 3.64 19.75
N GLN A 440 28.49 2.70 19.21
CA GLN A 440 29.77 2.29 19.81
C GLN A 440 30.78 3.44 19.81
N ALA A 441 30.93 4.16 18.69
CA ALA A 441 31.80 5.32 18.60
C ALA A 441 31.40 6.42 19.60
N HIS A 442 30.11 6.71 19.72
CA HIS A 442 29.60 7.68 20.68
C HIS A 442 29.83 7.25 22.14
N ARG A 443 29.67 5.96 22.46
CA ARG A 443 30.03 5.42 23.80
C ARG A 443 31.53 5.53 24.08
N ALA A 444 32.38 5.25 23.10
CA ALA A 444 33.83 5.38 23.25
C ALA A 444 34.25 6.83 23.52
N LEU A 445 33.66 7.80 22.81
CA LEU A 445 33.91 9.23 23.03
C LEU A 445 33.45 9.69 24.42
N ARG A 446 32.27 9.25 24.87
CA ARG A 446 31.77 9.57 26.22
C ARG A 446 32.59 8.91 27.33
N GLY A 447 32.95 7.63 27.15
CA GLY A 447 33.82 6.91 28.08
C GLY A 447 35.19 7.58 28.19
N GLY A 448 35.80 7.94 27.06
CA GLY A 448 37.07 8.69 27.04
C GLY A 448 36.96 10.07 27.69
N ALA A 449 35.86 10.79 27.51
CA ALA A 449 35.62 12.07 28.17
C ALA A 449 35.47 11.92 29.69
N ALA A 450 34.71 10.93 30.15
CA ALA A 450 34.55 10.64 31.57
C ALA A 450 35.88 10.23 32.24
N VAL A 451 36.69 9.41 31.56
CA VAL A 451 38.04 9.03 32.03
C VAL A 451 38.94 10.27 32.13
N ARG A 452 38.96 11.13 31.10
CA ARG A 452 39.76 12.38 31.13
C ARG A 452 39.31 13.33 32.24
N GLN A 453 38.01 13.48 32.45
CA GLN A 453 37.48 14.29 33.54
C GLN A 453 37.90 13.74 34.90
N ALA A 454 37.76 12.43 35.13
CA ALA A 454 38.20 11.79 36.37
C ALA A 454 39.71 11.94 36.62
N GLN A 455 40.54 11.86 35.56
CA GLN A 455 41.97 12.11 35.64
C GLN A 455 42.29 13.57 36.02
N GLN A 456 41.60 14.54 35.44
CA GLN A 456 41.77 15.97 35.77
C GLN A 456 41.32 16.29 37.19
N GLU A 457 40.20 15.73 37.66
CA GLU A 457 39.74 15.86 39.03
C GLU A 457 40.73 15.24 40.02
N GLY A 458 41.25 14.04 39.72
CA GLY A 458 42.29 13.39 40.53
C GLY A 458 43.63 14.14 40.53
N GLN A 459 43.98 14.85 39.46
CA GLN A 459 45.14 15.75 39.44
C GLN A 459 44.91 17.01 40.28
N ARG A 460 43.73 17.63 40.18
CA ARG A 460 43.34 18.78 41.01
C ARG A 460 43.33 18.45 42.51
N GLN A 461 42.78 17.29 42.90
CA GLN A 461 42.79 16.86 44.30
C GLN A 461 44.21 16.69 44.84
N ARG A 462 45.14 16.16 44.03
CA ARG A 462 46.55 16.04 44.41
C ARG A 462 47.26 17.39 44.57
N GLN A 463 46.88 18.40 43.79
CA GLN A 463 47.41 19.76 43.94
C GLN A 463 46.86 20.50 45.18
N LEU A 464 45.68 20.11 45.67
CA LEU A 464 45.02 20.75 46.81
C LEU A 464 45.35 20.12 48.17
N GLN A 465 46.04 18.96 48.20
CA GLN A 465 46.53 18.43 49.47
C GLN A 465 47.66 19.34 49.97
N PRO A 466 47.48 20.04 51.12
CA PRO A 466 48.55 20.88 51.67
C PRO A 466 49.75 19.99 51.91
N GLY A 467 50.88 20.35 51.29
CA GLY A 467 52.14 19.64 51.48
C GLY A 467 52.34 19.43 52.97
N GLY A 468 52.42 18.17 53.39
CA GLY A 468 52.73 17.83 54.76
C GLY A 468 53.96 18.64 55.15
N TRP A 469 53.77 19.59 56.06
CA TRP A 469 54.87 20.35 56.62
C TRP A 469 55.80 19.33 57.29
N PRO A 470 57.09 19.31 56.91
CA PRO A 470 58.07 18.41 57.51
C PRO A 470 58.28 18.69 59.01
#